data_AF-A0A6L8GSE7-F1
#
_entry.id   AF-A0A6L8GSE7-F1
#
_cell.length_a   1.000
_cell.length_b   1.000
_cell.length_c   1.000
_cell.angle_alpha   90.00
_cell.angle_beta   90.00
_cell.angle_gamma   90.00
#
_symmetry.space_group_name_H-M   'P 1'
#
loop_
_entity.id
_entity.type
_entity.pdbx_description
1 polymer ?
#
loop_
_entity_poly.entity_id
_entity_poly.type
_entity_poly.pdbx_seq_one_letter_code
_entity_poly.pdbx_strand_id
1 'polypeptide(L)'
;MRTTICFLLTVVLFTVAAAQETDSDELLLSDVNQDGIINILDLTYVASQFGEIPTKDQLPNPDINRDGLVNILDLTLVASHFGKYSGIPIRLTDKTFDNVVLKAELPILVEFKSDY
;
A
#
# COMPACT_ATOMS: atom_id res chain seq x y z
N MET A 1 3.48 25.06 -36.99
CA MET A 1 4.30 24.41 -35.93
C MET A 1 3.79 24.69 -34.50
N ARG A 2 2.53 25.12 -34.31
CA ARG A 2 1.96 25.44 -32.99
C ARG A 2 1.09 24.32 -32.39
N THR A 3 0.63 23.38 -33.23
CA THR A 3 -0.27 22.29 -32.86
C THR A 3 0.46 21.08 -32.25
N THR A 4 1.69 20.80 -32.65
CA THR A 4 2.49 19.67 -32.14
C THR A 4 3.05 19.92 -30.73
N ILE A 5 3.39 21.17 -30.39
CA ILE A 5 3.88 21.56 -29.06
C ILE A 5 2.76 21.44 -28.02
N CYS A 6 1.54 21.87 -28.35
CA CYS A 6 0.39 21.76 -27.46
C CYS A 6 0.02 20.29 -27.20
N PHE A 7 0.09 19.45 -28.24
CA PHE A 7 -0.19 18.01 -28.13
C PHE A 7 0.84 17.27 -27.26
N LEU A 8 2.12 17.59 -27.41
CA LEU A 8 3.18 17.07 -26.56
C LEU A 8 3.04 17.56 -25.11
N LEU A 9 2.71 18.85 -24.89
CA LEU A 9 2.47 19.38 -23.55
C LEU A 9 1.27 18.72 -22.87
N THR A 10 0.17 18.48 -23.60
CA THR A 10 -1.01 17.82 -23.05
C THR A 10 -0.78 16.34 -22.76
N VAL A 11 0.00 15.63 -23.59
CA VAL A 11 0.37 14.23 -23.33
C VAL A 11 1.32 14.12 -22.14
N VAL A 12 2.27 15.06 -22.00
CA VAL A 12 3.18 15.13 -20.84
C VAL A 12 2.42 15.50 -19.57
N LEU A 13 1.46 16.43 -19.61
CA LEU A 13 0.63 16.73 -18.43
C LEU A 13 -0.31 15.57 -18.05
N PHE A 14 -0.84 14.83 -19.04
CA PHE A 14 -1.75 13.71 -18.79
C PHE A 14 -1.04 12.48 -18.21
N THR A 15 0.23 12.25 -18.56
CA THR A 15 1.03 11.14 -18.00
C THR A 15 1.48 11.39 -16.56
N VAL A 16 1.71 12.65 -16.16
CA VAL A 16 2.12 12.98 -14.78
C VAL A 16 0.97 12.81 -13.78
N ALA A 17 -0.29 12.98 -14.20
CA ALA A 17 -1.45 12.85 -13.31
C ALA A 17 -1.71 11.41 -12.82
N ALA A 18 -1.25 10.39 -13.56
CA ALA A 18 -1.45 8.98 -13.20
C ALA A 18 -0.43 8.43 -12.19
N ALA A 19 0.61 9.19 -11.84
CA ALA A 19 1.73 8.70 -11.02
C ALA A 19 1.52 8.83 -9.50
N GLN A 20 0.39 9.37 -9.04
CA GLN A 20 0.21 9.77 -7.64
C GLN A 20 -0.64 8.80 -6.78
N GLU A 21 -1.26 7.76 -7.37
CA GLU A 21 -2.15 6.84 -6.63
C GLU A 21 -1.53 5.46 -6.31
N THR A 22 -0.27 5.22 -6.67
CA THR A 22 0.34 3.89 -6.53
C THR A 22 0.76 3.52 -5.10
N ASP A 23 1.09 4.51 -4.26
CA ASP A 23 1.68 4.27 -2.93
C ASP A 23 0.70 3.59 -1.96
N SER A 24 -0.58 3.97 -1.94
CA SER A 24 -1.56 3.36 -1.02
C SER A 24 -1.90 1.92 -1.38
N ASP A 25 -1.98 1.61 -2.67
CA ASP A 25 -2.28 0.26 -3.14
C ASP A 25 -1.11 -0.68 -2.87
N GLU A 26 0.14 -0.23 -3.05
CA GLU A 26 1.33 -1.02 -2.72
C GLU A 26 1.46 -1.27 -1.21
N LEU A 27 1.07 -0.31 -0.36
CA LEU A 27 1.01 -0.50 1.08
C LEU A 27 -0.01 -1.56 1.48
N LEU A 28 -1.21 -1.54 0.89
CA LEU A 28 -2.24 -2.54 1.14
C LEU A 28 -1.82 -3.95 0.68
N LEU A 29 -1.13 -4.05 -0.46
CA LEU A 29 -0.62 -5.33 -0.94
C LEU A 29 0.55 -5.86 -0.09
N SER A 30 1.35 -4.96 0.48
CA SER A 30 2.50 -5.32 1.33
C SER A 30 2.10 -5.72 2.76
N ASP A 31 0.92 -5.33 3.22
CA ASP A 31 0.28 -5.82 4.46
C ASP A 31 -0.49 -7.10 4.15
N VAL A 32 0.25 -8.19 4.02
CA VAL A 32 -0.23 -9.45 3.47
C VAL A 32 -1.17 -10.14 4.45
N ASN A 33 -0.91 -10.05 5.75
CA ASN A 33 -1.80 -10.62 6.77
C ASN A 33 -2.98 -9.69 7.14
N GLN A 34 -3.01 -8.47 6.59
CA GLN A 34 -4.05 -7.46 6.77
C GLN A 34 -4.26 -7.03 8.23
N ASP A 35 -3.18 -7.01 9.01
CA ASP A 35 -3.20 -6.57 10.41
C ASP A 35 -3.02 -5.06 10.59
N GLY A 36 -2.76 -4.35 9.48
CA GLY A 36 -2.60 -2.90 9.43
C GLY A 36 -1.14 -2.44 9.58
N ILE A 37 -0.18 -3.35 9.80
CA ILE A 37 1.23 -3.03 10.04
C ILE A 37 2.12 -3.94 9.19
N ILE A 38 2.86 -3.35 8.26
CA ILE A 38 3.79 -4.10 7.42
C ILE A 38 5.03 -4.46 8.24
N ASN A 39 5.16 -5.72 8.62
CA ASN A 39 6.19 -6.17 9.55
C ASN A 39 6.75 -7.56 9.20
N ILE A 40 7.41 -8.21 10.17
CA ILE A 40 8.04 -9.53 9.94
C ILE A 40 7.00 -10.61 9.66
N LEU A 41 5.78 -10.47 10.16
CA LEU A 41 4.70 -11.44 9.95
C LEU A 41 4.32 -11.53 8.46
N ASP A 42 4.24 -10.41 7.75
CA ASP A 42 4.01 -10.37 6.30
C ASP A 42 5.12 -11.06 5.51
N LEU A 43 6.38 -10.71 5.84
CA LEU A 43 7.55 -11.33 5.21
C LEU A 43 7.57 -12.85 5.45
N THR A 44 7.25 -13.29 6.67
CA THR A 44 7.22 -14.73 6.99
C THR A 44 6.10 -15.45 6.27
N TYR A 45 4.95 -14.81 6.05
CA TYR A 45 3.85 -15.38 5.27
C TYR A 45 4.23 -15.56 3.80
N VAL A 46 4.82 -14.54 3.17
CA VAL A 46 5.30 -14.66 1.78
C VAL A 46 6.39 -15.73 1.69
N ALA A 47 7.33 -15.73 2.62
CA ALA A 47 8.43 -16.70 2.65
C ALA A 47 7.95 -18.16 2.83
N SER A 48 6.84 -18.40 3.54
CA SER A 48 6.31 -19.76 3.68
C SER A 48 5.76 -20.33 2.37
N GLN A 49 5.44 -19.47 1.40
CA GLN A 49 4.92 -19.82 0.08
C GLN A 49 5.99 -19.70 -1.03
N PHE A 50 7.27 -19.58 -0.68
CA PHE A 50 8.34 -19.31 -1.64
C PHE A 50 8.48 -20.43 -2.70
N GLY A 51 8.49 -20.03 -3.98
CA GLY A 51 8.57 -20.92 -5.14
C GLY A 51 7.22 -21.48 -5.59
N GLU A 52 6.12 -21.13 -4.92
CA GLU A 52 4.78 -21.55 -5.32
C GLU A 52 4.18 -20.67 -6.42
N ILE A 53 3.27 -21.24 -7.18
CA ILE A 53 2.37 -20.52 -8.09
C ILE A 53 1.02 -20.46 -7.37
N PRO A 54 0.63 -19.30 -6.78
CA PRO A 54 -0.58 -19.22 -5.99
C PRO A 54 -1.82 -19.40 -6.88
N THR A 55 -2.85 -20.00 -6.32
CA THR A 55 -4.14 -20.09 -7.04
C THR A 55 -4.79 -18.72 -7.10
N LYS A 56 -5.61 -18.48 -8.14
CA LYS A 56 -6.28 -17.18 -8.35
C LYS A 56 -7.13 -16.73 -7.15
N ASP A 57 -7.65 -17.68 -6.38
CA ASP A 57 -8.55 -17.44 -5.25
C ASP A 57 -7.83 -17.55 -3.88
N GLN A 58 -6.50 -17.66 -3.87
CA GLN A 58 -5.73 -17.75 -2.63
C GLN A 58 -5.79 -16.43 -1.86
N LEU A 59 -6.22 -16.50 -0.60
CA LEU A 59 -6.29 -15.36 0.31
C LEU A 59 -5.66 -15.72 1.67
N PRO A 60 -4.70 -14.93 2.16
CA PRO A 60 -4.06 -13.81 1.46
C PRO A 60 -3.19 -14.26 0.27
N ASN A 61 -2.95 -13.37 -0.70
CA ASN A 61 -2.15 -13.69 -1.88
C ASN A 61 -0.66 -13.36 -1.63
N PRO A 62 0.26 -14.35 -1.65
CA PRO A 62 1.70 -14.13 -1.44
C PRO A 62 2.45 -13.62 -2.68
N ASP A 63 1.85 -13.67 -3.88
CA ASP A 63 2.39 -13.11 -5.12
C ASP A 63 1.96 -11.65 -5.24
N ILE A 64 2.80 -10.77 -4.68
CA ILE A 64 2.51 -9.36 -4.43
C ILE A 64 2.60 -8.58 -5.74
N ASN A 65 3.59 -8.90 -6.58
CA ASN A 65 3.77 -8.25 -7.89
C ASN A 65 2.86 -8.83 -8.99
N ARG A 66 2.16 -9.95 -8.70
CA ARG A 66 1.22 -10.65 -9.59
C ARG A 66 1.88 -11.20 -10.86
N ASP A 67 3.13 -11.65 -10.75
CA ASP A 67 3.87 -12.24 -11.87
C ASP A 67 3.64 -13.76 -12.02
N GLY A 68 2.93 -14.36 -11.07
CA GLY A 68 2.55 -15.77 -11.07
C GLY A 68 3.54 -16.69 -10.35
N LEU A 69 4.60 -16.18 -9.72
CA LEU A 69 5.55 -16.98 -8.95
C LEU A 69 5.98 -16.25 -7.68
N VAL A 70 5.67 -16.82 -6.51
CA VAL A 70 6.17 -16.28 -5.24
C VAL A 70 7.69 -16.41 -5.18
N ASN A 71 8.40 -15.29 -5.22
CA ASN A 71 9.85 -15.29 -5.25
C ASN A 71 10.45 -14.11 -4.46
N ILE A 72 11.73 -13.83 -4.69
CA ILE A 72 12.43 -12.78 -3.97
C ILE A 72 11.87 -11.38 -4.27
N LEU A 73 11.27 -11.17 -5.44
CA LEU A 73 10.68 -9.90 -5.82
C LEU A 73 9.50 -9.54 -4.90
N ASP A 74 8.65 -10.50 -4.56
CA ASP A 74 7.55 -10.33 -3.61
C ASP A 74 8.04 -9.95 -2.22
N LEU A 75 9.05 -10.68 -1.72
CA LEU A 75 9.69 -10.37 -0.45
C LEU A 75 10.31 -8.97 -0.44
N THR A 76 10.96 -8.56 -1.53
CA THR A 76 11.54 -7.21 -1.63
C THR A 76 10.49 -6.12 -1.65
N LEU A 77 9.31 -6.38 -2.21
CA LEU A 77 8.21 -5.42 -2.27
C LEU A 77 7.57 -5.21 -0.89
N VAL A 78 7.37 -6.29 -0.12
CA VAL A 78 6.96 -6.18 1.29
C VAL A 78 8.05 -5.44 2.09
N ALA A 79 9.32 -5.80 1.91
CA ALA A 79 10.43 -5.18 2.63
C ALA A 79 10.61 -3.68 2.33
N SER A 80 10.29 -3.21 1.12
CA SER A 80 10.35 -1.77 0.79
C SER A 80 9.32 -0.94 1.57
N HIS A 81 8.34 -1.59 2.18
CA HIS A 81 7.31 -0.96 3.00
C HIS A 81 7.40 -1.33 4.49
N PHE A 82 8.48 -1.99 4.92
CA PHE A 82 8.64 -2.45 6.30
C PHE A 82 8.50 -1.32 7.32
N GLY A 83 7.70 -1.54 8.36
CA GLY A 83 7.39 -0.59 9.42
C GLY A 83 6.37 0.48 9.04
N LYS A 84 5.84 0.46 7.81
CA LYS A 84 4.75 1.35 7.41
C LYS A 84 3.39 0.75 7.77
N TYR A 85 2.37 1.60 7.75
CA TYR A 85 0.98 1.24 7.96
C TYR A 85 0.24 1.23 6.62
N SER A 86 -0.58 0.20 6.39
CA SER A 86 -1.43 0.05 5.20
C SER A 86 -2.78 0.76 5.32
N GLY A 87 -3.11 1.22 6.52
CA GLY A 87 -4.38 1.89 6.83
C GLY A 87 -4.53 3.24 6.13
N ILE A 88 -5.79 3.67 5.97
CA ILE A 88 -6.12 4.97 5.39
C ILE A 88 -5.63 6.08 6.35
N PRO A 89 -4.78 7.02 5.89
CA PRO A 89 -4.39 8.14 6.72
C PRO A 89 -5.59 9.08 6.92
N ILE A 90 -6.04 9.24 8.17
CA ILE A 90 -7.11 10.16 8.54
C ILE A 90 -6.55 11.30 9.39
N ARG A 91 -6.80 12.54 8.97
CA ARG A 91 -6.52 13.72 9.81
C ARG A 91 -7.57 13.82 10.92
N LEU A 92 -7.12 13.73 12.16
CA LEU A 92 -7.95 13.94 13.33
C LEU A 92 -7.93 15.41 13.76
N THR A 93 -9.11 15.93 14.06
CA THR A 93 -9.34 17.20 14.76
C THR A 93 -10.10 16.93 16.05
N ASP A 94 -10.10 17.89 16.98
CA ASP A 94 -10.87 17.82 18.23
C ASP A 94 -12.35 17.48 18.01
N LYS A 95 -12.94 17.96 16.90
CA LYS A 95 -14.36 17.71 16.56
C LYS A 95 -14.63 16.29 16.06
N THR A 96 -13.61 15.63 15.52
CA THR A 96 -13.73 14.31 14.87
C THR A 96 -13.22 13.18 15.76
N PHE A 97 -12.41 13.48 16.78
CA PHE A 97 -11.75 12.48 17.62
C PHE A 97 -12.76 11.52 18.25
N ASP A 98 -13.84 12.03 18.86
CA ASP A 98 -14.83 11.17 19.53
C ASP A 98 -15.53 10.21 18.56
N ASN A 99 -15.82 10.64 17.35
CA ASN A 99 -16.56 9.83 16.38
C ASN A 99 -15.66 8.90 15.56
N VAL A 100 -14.38 9.22 15.39
CA VAL A 100 -13.43 8.41 14.62
C VAL A 100 -12.61 7.49 15.53
N VAL A 101 -12.17 7.98 16.69
CA VAL A 101 -11.27 7.24 17.59
C VAL A 101 -12.06 6.45 18.63
N LEU A 102 -12.89 7.12 19.43
CA LEU A 102 -13.54 6.48 20.57
C LEU A 102 -14.65 5.50 20.18
N LYS A 103 -15.19 5.62 18.97
CA LYS A 103 -16.26 4.76 18.43
C LYS A 103 -15.77 3.78 17.37
N ALA A 104 -14.46 3.65 17.15
CA ALA A 104 -13.93 2.70 16.18
C ALA A 104 -14.26 1.26 16.59
N GLU A 105 -14.88 0.52 15.68
CA GLU A 105 -15.14 -0.93 15.84
C GLU A 105 -13.94 -1.78 15.38
N LEU A 106 -13.00 -1.16 14.66
CA LEU A 106 -11.75 -1.76 14.19
C LEU A 106 -10.56 -1.14 14.93
N PRO A 107 -9.44 -1.88 15.09
CA PRO A 107 -8.21 -1.30 15.62
C PRO A 107 -7.76 -0.12 14.75
N ILE A 108 -7.36 0.96 15.42
CA ILE A 108 -6.87 2.18 14.78
C ILE A 108 -5.53 2.57 15.41
N LEU A 109 -4.58 2.96 14.57
CA LEU A 109 -3.35 3.59 15.03
C LEU A 109 -3.55 5.10 15.06
N VAL A 110 -3.27 5.72 16.21
CA VAL A 110 -3.23 7.17 16.34
C VAL A 110 -1.77 7.59 16.51
N GLU A 111 -1.21 8.22 15.48
CA GLU A 111 0.12 8.81 15.55
C GLU A 111 0.01 10.31 15.86
N PHE A 112 0.61 10.75 16.95
CA PHE A 112 0.72 12.17 17.29
C PHE A 112 2.02 12.70 16.70
N LYS A 113 1.93 13.41 15.58
CA LYS A 113 3.09 14.11 15.03
C LYS A 113 3.35 15.36 15.87
N SER A 114 4.53 15.41 16.48
CA SER A 114 5.01 16.62 17.14
C SER A 114 5.60 17.56 16.08
N ASP A 115 5.26 18.85 16.13
CA ASP A 115 5.83 19.88 15.24
C ASP A 115 7.16 20.48 15.76
N TYR A 116 7.80 19.82 16.75
CA TYR A 116 9.05 20.27 17.36
C TYR A 116 10.29 19.59 16.78
#